data_AF-A0A9D6G7G2-F1
#
_entry.id   AF-A0A9D6G7G2-F1
#
_cell.length_a   1.000
_cell.length_b   1.000
_cell.length_c   1.000
_cell.angle_alpha   90.00
_cell.angle_beta   90.00
_cell.angle_gamma   90.00
#
_symmetry.space_group_name_H-M   'P 1'
#
loop_
_entity.id
_entity.type
_entity.pdbx_description
1 polymer ?
#
loop_
_entity_poly.entity_id
_entity_poly.type
_entity_poly.pdbx_seq_one_letter_code
_entity_poly.pdbx_strand_id
1 'polypeptide(L)'
;PEGIIVVTGPTGSGKSSTLCAMIQEIFTPERNIVTIENPVEFNLKGITQVEINEKQDLTFASVLRSVLRQDPDVIMVGEIRDGETAEVAFRAAQTGHLVLSTLHTNDTVSTITRLVDIGVEPYLIASSLIAVVSQRLVRKVCEHCAEPVVPEVPALAARTHGQRRGKGCAACHQTGFAGRTGVYETLVVTKGIQRLIESKATESQLRALAEEEGMVSLRENALAKVQAGITTGDEATRVIQFDTRGPQCPQCMSAVEDHFMTCPYCRHTLRTACAGCGKPLKKKWTSCPYCGAVAAPEAKGPSPAAGPPATEEPPASYGRLTAIEAAGGVREKPRILIVDDYADVRMLVRTALQAGGDVIVDEAENGAAALAAVEKEHPHLVVLDLMMPGMDGFEVCRQLRSNLKTAFIPILMLTALADTKSKSLGFLAGTDDYLVKPFDNAELRSRVSWLLQRSYRIGGGTAPAAK
;
A
#
# COMPACT_ATOMS: atom_id res chain seq x y z
N PRO A 1 -31.53 -5.55 -12.07
CA PRO A 1 -30.28 -4.81 -12.35
C PRO A 1 -29.22 -5.80 -12.82
N GLU A 2 -28.45 -5.48 -13.86
CA GLU A 2 -27.44 -6.37 -14.46
C GLU A 2 -26.07 -5.71 -14.43
N GLY A 3 -25.00 -6.52 -14.47
CA GLY A 3 -23.62 -6.07 -14.44
C GLY A 3 -22.85 -6.57 -13.22
N ILE A 4 -21.55 -6.26 -13.14
CA ILE A 4 -20.65 -6.72 -12.07
C ILE A 4 -20.10 -5.57 -11.23
N ILE A 5 -20.13 -5.72 -9.90
CA ILE A 5 -19.46 -4.85 -8.94
C ILE A 5 -18.33 -5.65 -8.29
N VAL A 6 -17.13 -5.08 -8.31
CA VAL A 6 -15.93 -5.71 -7.74
C VAL A 6 -15.46 -4.94 -6.51
N VAL A 7 -15.37 -5.60 -5.37
CA VAL A 7 -14.77 -5.04 -4.15
C VAL A 7 -13.33 -5.52 -4.01
N THR A 8 -12.38 -4.61 -3.81
CA THR A 8 -10.96 -4.91 -3.83
C THR A 8 -10.22 -4.46 -2.59
N GLY A 9 -9.08 -5.09 -2.36
CA GLY A 9 -8.18 -4.80 -1.25
C GLY A 9 -7.55 -6.04 -0.63
N PRO A 10 -6.57 -5.86 0.27
CA PRO A 10 -5.85 -6.94 0.90
C PRO A 10 -6.75 -7.77 1.83
N THR A 11 -6.23 -8.89 2.29
CA THR A 11 -6.89 -9.67 3.34
C THR A 11 -7.13 -8.82 4.59
N GLY A 12 -8.31 -8.97 5.21
CA GLY A 12 -8.68 -8.19 6.38
C GLY A 12 -9.06 -6.73 6.10
N SER A 13 -9.18 -6.31 4.83
CA SER A 13 -9.71 -4.98 4.49
C SER A 13 -11.23 -4.87 4.64
N GLY A 14 -11.93 -5.95 4.94
CA GLY A 14 -13.39 -5.97 5.15
C GLY A 14 -14.22 -6.18 3.87
N LYS A 15 -13.64 -6.77 2.81
CA LYS A 15 -14.36 -7.05 1.55
C LYS A 15 -15.61 -7.91 1.76
N SER A 16 -15.48 -9.04 2.45
CA SER A 16 -16.58 -9.96 2.76
C SER A 16 -17.70 -9.26 3.54
N SER A 17 -17.34 -8.41 4.51
CA SER A 17 -18.31 -7.61 5.26
C SER A 17 -19.05 -6.60 4.38
N THR A 18 -18.36 -5.96 3.44
CA THR A 18 -18.98 -5.03 2.49
C THR A 18 -19.90 -5.76 1.51
N LEU A 19 -19.49 -6.91 0.97
CA LEU A 19 -20.35 -7.73 0.12
C LEU A 19 -21.60 -8.21 0.86
N CYS A 20 -21.46 -8.66 2.10
CA CYS A 20 -22.57 -9.04 2.95
C CYS A 20 -23.53 -7.87 3.18
N ALA A 21 -23.03 -6.67 3.47
CA ALA A 21 -23.85 -5.47 3.62
C ALA A 21 -24.58 -5.11 2.32
N MET A 22 -23.92 -5.23 1.16
CA MET A 22 -24.56 -5.03 -0.14
C MET A 22 -25.69 -6.03 -0.38
N ILE A 23 -25.48 -7.32 -0.07
CA ILE A 23 -26.50 -8.36 -0.18
C ILE A 23 -27.69 -8.05 0.72
N GLN A 24 -27.45 -7.68 1.98
CA GLN A 24 -28.52 -7.36 2.94
C GLN A 24 -29.35 -6.15 2.49
N GLU A 25 -28.71 -5.13 1.91
CA GLU A 25 -29.40 -3.93 1.40
C GLU A 25 -30.31 -4.26 0.21
N ILE A 26 -29.90 -5.18 -0.67
CA ILE A 26 -30.66 -5.55 -1.87
C ILE A 26 -31.59 -6.74 -1.67
N PHE A 27 -31.54 -7.39 -0.50
CA PHE A 27 -32.31 -8.59 -0.23
C PHE A 27 -33.80 -8.27 -0.17
N THR A 28 -34.57 -9.00 -0.97
CA THR A 28 -36.02 -9.09 -0.84
C THR A 28 -36.42 -10.56 -1.00
N PRO A 29 -37.54 -11.01 -0.40
CA PRO A 29 -38.00 -12.39 -0.52
C PRO A 29 -38.24 -12.88 -1.95
N GLU A 30 -38.46 -11.93 -2.88
CA GLU A 30 -38.72 -12.21 -4.30
C GLU A 30 -37.43 -12.39 -5.12
N ARG A 31 -36.27 -12.00 -4.59
CA ARG A 31 -34.98 -12.11 -5.29
C ARG A 31 -34.28 -13.41 -4.94
N ASN A 32 -33.95 -14.19 -5.95
CA ASN A 32 -33.11 -15.38 -5.80
C ASN A 32 -31.63 -14.95 -5.73
N ILE A 33 -31.06 -14.97 -4.52
CA ILE A 33 -29.67 -14.62 -4.28
C ILE A 33 -28.87 -15.89 -3.96
N VAL A 34 -27.79 -16.11 -4.71
CA VAL A 34 -26.88 -17.24 -4.51
C VAL A 34 -25.45 -16.74 -4.27
N THR A 35 -24.80 -17.22 -3.22
CA THR A 35 -23.39 -16.94 -2.92
C THR A 35 -22.53 -18.18 -3.12
N ILE A 36 -21.29 -17.97 -3.57
CA ILE A 36 -20.28 -19.01 -3.78
C ILE A 36 -19.04 -18.58 -3.00
N GLU A 37 -18.67 -19.30 -1.95
CA GLU A 37 -17.71 -18.84 -0.93
C GLU A 37 -16.69 -19.92 -0.54
N ASN A 38 -15.54 -19.54 0.03
CA ASN A 38 -14.50 -20.48 0.46
C ASN A 38 -13.76 -19.99 1.73
N PRO A 39 -14.23 -20.32 2.95
CA PRO A 39 -15.53 -20.91 3.30
C PRO A 39 -16.63 -19.83 3.43
N VAL A 40 -17.85 -20.23 3.79
CA VAL A 40 -18.92 -19.29 4.13
C VAL A 40 -18.59 -18.56 5.44
N GLU A 41 -18.45 -17.24 5.40
CA GLU A 41 -18.07 -16.42 6.58
C GLU A 41 -19.26 -16.03 7.46
N PHE A 42 -20.40 -15.73 6.85
CA PHE A 42 -21.61 -15.25 7.53
C PHE A 42 -22.81 -16.07 7.09
N ASN A 43 -23.63 -16.51 8.03
CA ASN A 43 -24.90 -17.18 7.71
C ASN A 43 -25.99 -16.12 7.44
N LEU A 44 -26.38 -16.01 6.17
CA LEU A 44 -27.37 -15.05 5.69
C LEU A 44 -28.71 -15.75 5.46
N LYS A 45 -29.67 -15.46 6.35
CA LYS A 45 -31.00 -16.05 6.27
C LYS A 45 -31.70 -15.66 4.96
N GLY A 46 -32.23 -16.66 4.26
CA GLY A 46 -32.96 -16.46 2.99
C GLY A 46 -32.07 -16.38 1.76
N ILE A 47 -30.75 -16.56 1.91
CA ILE A 47 -29.78 -16.60 0.82
C ILE A 47 -29.31 -18.04 0.64
N THR A 48 -29.19 -18.49 -0.61
CA THR A 48 -28.57 -19.79 -0.89
C THR A 48 -27.06 -19.62 -0.88
N GLN A 49 -26.36 -20.25 0.07
CA GLN A 49 -24.91 -20.12 0.19
C GLN A 49 -24.23 -21.46 -0.12
N VAL A 50 -23.35 -21.46 -1.11
CA VAL A 50 -22.61 -22.64 -1.56
C VAL A 50 -21.14 -22.49 -1.17
N GLU A 51 -20.64 -23.43 -0.39
CA GLU A 51 -19.24 -23.51 -0.04
C GLU A 51 -18.45 -24.31 -1.09
N ILE A 52 -17.30 -23.79 -1.48
CA ILE A 52 -16.35 -24.45 -2.39
C ILE A 52 -15.76 -25.70 -1.74
N ASN A 53 -15.67 -26.77 -2.52
CA ASN A 53 -15.02 -28.01 -2.10
C ASN A 53 -14.17 -28.56 -3.25
N GLU A 54 -12.93 -28.09 -3.32
CA GLU A 54 -11.97 -28.51 -4.35
C GLU A 54 -11.70 -30.02 -4.36
N LYS A 55 -11.83 -30.71 -3.21
CA LYS A 55 -11.64 -32.17 -3.12
C LYS A 55 -12.75 -32.97 -3.82
N GLN A 56 -13.88 -32.33 -4.11
CA GLN A 56 -15.02 -32.91 -4.83
C GLN A 56 -15.25 -32.22 -6.17
N ASP A 57 -14.22 -31.54 -6.70
CA ASP A 57 -14.28 -30.75 -7.94
C ASP A 57 -15.33 -29.62 -7.96
N LEU A 58 -15.79 -29.18 -6.77
CA LEU A 58 -16.69 -28.02 -6.62
C LEU A 58 -15.88 -26.73 -6.54
N THR A 59 -15.31 -26.31 -7.67
CA THR A 59 -14.55 -25.06 -7.86
C THR A 59 -15.46 -23.84 -8.08
N PHE A 60 -14.93 -22.61 -7.96
CA PHE A 60 -15.70 -21.39 -8.24
C PHE A 60 -16.35 -21.40 -9.63
N ALA A 61 -15.59 -21.69 -10.68
CA ALA A 61 -16.11 -21.71 -12.04
C ALA A 61 -17.18 -22.79 -12.27
N SER A 62 -16.99 -24.00 -11.72
CA SER A 62 -17.96 -25.11 -11.90
C SER A 62 -19.27 -24.83 -11.15
N VAL A 63 -19.19 -24.37 -9.90
CA VAL A 63 -20.36 -23.98 -9.10
C VAL A 63 -21.09 -22.81 -9.77
N LEU A 64 -20.36 -21.79 -10.21
CA LEU A 64 -20.95 -20.62 -10.88
C LEU A 64 -21.74 -21.04 -12.14
N ARG A 65 -21.19 -21.92 -12.98
CA ARG A 65 -21.93 -22.46 -14.14
C ARG A 65 -23.19 -23.23 -13.74
N SER A 66 -23.19 -23.90 -12.58
CA SER A 66 -24.37 -24.59 -12.07
C SER A 66 -25.43 -23.61 -11.58
N VAL A 67 -25.01 -22.56 -10.86
CA VAL A 67 -25.87 -21.50 -10.35
C VAL A 67 -26.61 -20.77 -11.47
N LEU A 68 -25.98 -20.58 -12.64
CA LEU A 68 -26.67 -19.97 -13.80
C LEU A 68 -27.87 -20.77 -14.32
N ARG A 69 -28.05 -22.02 -13.91
CA ARG A 69 -29.24 -22.84 -14.22
C ARG A 69 -30.28 -22.87 -13.09
N GLN A 70 -30.06 -22.10 -12.03
CA GLN A 70 -30.95 -22.01 -10.86
C GLN A 70 -31.85 -20.78 -10.88
N ASP A 71 -31.95 -20.09 -12.04
CA ASP A 71 -32.71 -18.84 -12.18
C ASP A 71 -32.34 -17.76 -11.13
N PRO A 72 -31.03 -17.44 -10.95
CA PRO A 72 -30.62 -16.45 -9.96
C PRO A 72 -30.91 -15.01 -10.45
N ASP A 73 -31.24 -14.11 -9.53
CA ASP A 73 -31.26 -12.66 -9.81
C ASP A 73 -29.90 -12.01 -9.49
N VAL A 74 -29.29 -12.46 -8.39
CA VAL A 74 -28.03 -11.93 -7.88
C VAL A 74 -27.08 -13.08 -7.55
N ILE A 75 -25.85 -12.97 -8.01
CA ILE A 75 -24.80 -13.95 -7.76
C ILE A 75 -23.64 -13.27 -7.05
N MET A 76 -23.22 -13.80 -5.90
CA MET A 76 -21.99 -13.40 -5.26
C MET A 76 -20.92 -14.47 -5.43
N VAL A 77 -19.79 -14.09 -6.01
CA VAL A 77 -18.61 -14.94 -6.15
C VAL A 77 -17.57 -14.43 -5.18
N GLY A 78 -17.25 -15.20 -4.14
CA GLY A 78 -16.42 -14.77 -3.01
C GLY A 78 -15.11 -14.14 -3.43
N GLU A 79 -14.48 -14.69 -4.48
CA GLU A 79 -13.31 -14.09 -5.11
C GLU A 79 -13.11 -14.60 -6.55
N ILE A 80 -12.52 -13.75 -7.39
CA ILE A 80 -12.01 -14.13 -8.70
C ILE A 80 -10.49 -14.31 -8.59
N ARG A 81 -10.04 -15.56 -8.70
CA ARG A 81 -8.60 -15.92 -8.64
C ARG A 81 -7.98 -16.14 -10.02
N ASP A 82 -8.77 -16.62 -10.97
CA ASP A 82 -8.34 -17.09 -12.27
C ASP A 82 -9.24 -16.55 -13.40
N GLY A 83 -8.75 -16.67 -14.62
CA GLY A 83 -9.45 -16.22 -15.83
C GLY A 83 -10.73 -16.96 -16.12
N GLU A 84 -10.82 -18.25 -15.76
CA GLU A 84 -12.02 -19.06 -16.00
C GLU A 84 -13.20 -18.54 -15.16
N THR A 85 -12.97 -18.36 -13.87
CA THR A 85 -13.96 -17.82 -12.93
C THR A 85 -14.35 -16.39 -13.35
N ALA A 86 -13.36 -15.57 -13.73
CA ALA A 86 -13.59 -14.21 -14.21
C ALA A 86 -14.48 -14.21 -15.47
N GLU A 87 -14.17 -15.01 -16.48
CA GLU A 87 -14.92 -15.07 -17.73
C GLU A 87 -16.38 -15.47 -17.49
N VAL A 88 -16.63 -16.51 -16.68
CA VAL A 88 -17.99 -16.95 -16.36
C VAL A 88 -18.74 -15.85 -15.59
N ALA A 89 -18.10 -15.16 -14.65
CA ALA A 89 -18.71 -14.07 -13.88
C ALA A 89 -19.09 -12.87 -14.76
N PHE A 90 -18.19 -12.44 -15.66
CA PHE A 90 -18.46 -11.35 -16.58
C PHE A 90 -19.54 -11.71 -17.61
N ARG A 91 -19.55 -12.94 -18.11
CA ARG A 91 -20.64 -13.41 -19.00
C ARG A 91 -21.98 -13.45 -18.27
N ALA A 92 -22.02 -13.92 -17.02
CA ALA A 92 -23.24 -13.90 -16.20
C ALA A 92 -23.78 -12.47 -16.03
N ALA A 93 -22.89 -11.53 -15.75
CA ALA A 93 -23.23 -10.12 -15.65
C ALA A 93 -23.81 -9.56 -16.96
N GLN A 94 -23.24 -9.94 -18.10
CA GLN A 94 -23.71 -9.54 -19.43
C GLN A 94 -25.06 -10.17 -19.80
N THR A 95 -25.42 -11.33 -19.22
CA THR A 95 -26.67 -12.04 -19.51
C THR A 95 -27.81 -11.69 -18.56
N GLY A 96 -27.73 -10.55 -17.86
CA GLY A 96 -28.86 -10.02 -17.08
C GLY A 96 -28.76 -10.16 -15.56
N HIS A 97 -27.66 -10.71 -15.04
CA HIS A 97 -27.49 -10.95 -13.60
C HIS A 97 -26.73 -9.80 -12.94
N LEU A 98 -27.06 -9.49 -11.68
CA LEU A 98 -26.17 -8.69 -10.85
C LEU A 98 -25.12 -9.61 -10.23
N VAL A 99 -23.84 -9.35 -10.52
CA VAL A 99 -22.73 -10.11 -9.97
C VAL A 99 -21.95 -9.26 -8.98
N LEU A 100 -21.72 -9.80 -7.78
CA LEU A 100 -20.86 -9.20 -6.76
C LEU A 100 -19.63 -10.08 -6.60
N SER A 101 -18.42 -9.51 -6.60
CA SER A 101 -17.22 -10.30 -6.37
C SER A 101 -16.10 -9.54 -5.70
N THR A 102 -15.01 -10.25 -5.36
CA THR A 102 -13.79 -9.65 -4.86
C THR A 102 -12.57 -9.96 -5.71
N LEU A 103 -11.63 -9.01 -5.74
CA LEU A 103 -10.29 -9.20 -6.29
C LEU A 103 -9.23 -8.68 -5.30
N HIS A 104 -8.02 -9.23 -5.38
CA HIS A 104 -6.87 -8.79 -4.60
C HIS A 104 -6.00 -7.81 -5.39
N THR A 105 -6.43 -6.55 -5.43
CA THR A 105 -5.72 -5.44 -6.06
C THR A 105 -5.55 -4.29 -5.07
N ASN A 106 -4.62 -3.39 -5.38
CA ASN A 106 -4.26 -2.32 -4.45
C ASN A 106 -5.22 -1.12 -4.54
N ASP A 107 -5.79 -0.86 -5.71
CA ASP A 107 -6.69 0.26 -5.95
C ASP A 107 -7.75 -0.08 -7.01
N THR A 108 -8.59 0.88 -7.37
CA THR A 108 -9.67 0.67 -8.33
C THR A 108 -9.17 0.48 -9.76
N VAL A 109 -8.28 1.35 -10.24
CA VAL A 109 -7.84 1.37 -11.65
C VAL A 109 -7.00 0.14 -12.00
N SER A 110 -6.07 -0.26 -11.13
CA SER A 110 -5.25 -1.48 -11.32
C SER A 110 -6.09 -2.75 -11.38
N THR A 111 -7.34 -2.71 -10.90
CA THR A 111 -8.28 -3.83 -11.02
C THR A 111 -8.69 -4.08 -12.46
N ILE A 112 -8.85 -3.03 -13.26
CA ILE A 112 -9.15 -3.16 -14.69
C ILE A 112 -7.98 -3.86 -15.38
N THR A 113 -6.74 -3.42 -15.14
CA THR A 113 -5.53 -4.05 -15.68
C THR A 113 -5.45 -5.51 -15.24
N ARG A 114 -5.69 -5.79 -13.96
CA ARG A 114 -5.66 -7.16 -13.42
C ARG A 114 -6.68 -8.07 -14.10
N LEU A 115 -7.88 -7.58 -14.40
CA LEU A 115 -8.90 -8.34 -15.12
C LEU A 115 -8.45 -8.68 -16.54
N VAL A 116 -7.79 -7.74 -17.23
CA VAL A 116 -7.17 -8.00 -18.54
C VAL A 116 -6.04 -9.03 -18.42
N ASP A 117 -5.17 -8.92 -17.41
CA ASP A 117 -4.04 -9.81 -17.20
C ASP A 117 -4.45 -11.27 -16.94
N ILE A 118 -5.59 -11.48 -16.27
CA ILE A 118 -6.15 -12.83 -16.05
C ILE A 118 -6.98 -13.33 -17.23
N GLY A 119 -7.10 -12.55 -18.32
CA GLY A 119 -7.68 -13.00 -19.59
C GLY A 119 -9.11 -12.55 -19.86
N VAL A 120 -9.66 -11.59 -19.11
CA VAL A 120 -10.97 -11.01 -19.43
C VAL A 120 -10.83 -10.00 -20.57
N GLU A 121 -11.59 -10.21 -21.64
CA GLU A 121 -11.56 -9.31 -22.80
C GLU A 121 -12.02 -7.89 -22.45
N PRO A 122 -11.31 -6.83 -22.89
CA PRO A 122 -11.64 -5.45 -22.52
C PRO A 122 -13.07 -5.02 -22.82
N TYR A 123 -13.66 -5.52 -23.92
CA TYR A 123 -15.05 -5.20 -24.26
C TYR A 123 -16.06 -5.80 -23.26
N LEU A 124 -15.76 -6.98 -22.67
CA LEU A 124 -16.59 -7.57 -21.62
C LEU A 124 -16.49 -6.74 -20.34
N ILE A 125 -15.28 -6.29 -20.00
CA ILE A 125 -15.06 -5.41 -18.84
C ILE A 125 -15.85 -4.11 -19.04
N ALA A 126 -15.67 -3.43 -20.18
CA ALA A 126 -16.32 -2.16 -20.47
C ALA A 126 -17.86 -2.28 -20.47
N SER A 127 -18.42 -3.34 -21.04
CA SER A 127 -19.87 -3.51 -21.14
C SER A 127 -20.55 -3.97 -19.84
N SER A 128 -19.83 -4.69 -18.97
CA SER A 128 -20.45 -5.37 -17.82
C SER A 128 -20.04 -4.82 -16.46
N LEU A 129 -18.85 -4.22 -16.32
CA LEU A 129 -18.37 -3.67 -15.06
C LEU A 129 -19.16 -2.40 -14.71
N ILE A 130 -19.84 -2.41 -13.57
CA ILE A 130 -20.60 -1.26 -13.05
C ILE A 130 -19.67 -0.36 -12.23
N ALA A 131 -18.96 -0.96 -11.29
CA ALA A 131 -18.11 -0.24 -10.36
C ALA A 131 -17.01 -1.14 -9.76
N VAL A 132 -15.91 -0.51 -9.38
CA VAL A 132 -14.86 -1.09 -8.54
C VAL A 132 -14.78 -0.31 -7.24
N VAL A 133 -14.82 -1.00 -6.11
CA VAL A 133 -14.67 -0.40 -4.77
C VAL A 133 -13.38 -0.90 -4.15
N SER A 134 -12.35 -0.07 -4.09
CA SER A 134 -11.16 -0.40 -3.31
C SER A 134 -11.33 0.01 -1.86
N GLN A 135 -11.01 -0.90 -0.94
CA GLN A 135 -11.25 -0.72 0.48
C GLN A 135 -10.01 -0.99 1.33
N ARG A 136 -9.89 -0.22 2.40
CA ARG A 136 -8.97 -0.44 3.53
C ARG A 136 -9.68 -0.22 4.86
N LEU A 137 -9.14 -0.73 5.96
CA LEU A 137 -9.63 -0.42 7.32
C LEU A 137 -8.57 0.34 8.11
N VAL A 138 -8.96 1.50 8.62
CA VAL A 138 -8.16 2.27 9.59
C VAL A 138 -8.79 2.15 10.97
N ARG A 139 -7.97 2.11 12.00
CA ARG A 139 -8.42 2.20 13.39
C ARG A 139 -8.99 3.58 13.69
N LYS A 140 -10.03 3.64 14.54
CA LYS A 140 -10.63 4.90 15.00
C LYS A 140 -9.96 5.37 16.28
N VAL A 141 -9.73 6.68 16.42
CA VAL A 141 -9.26 7.29 17.68
C VAL A 141 -10.25 6.96 18.79
N CYS A 142 -9.76 6.51 19.94
CA CYS A 142 -10.61 6.20 21.09
C CYS A 142 -11.26 7.47 21.65
N GLU A 143 -12.59 7.48 21.75
CA GLU A 143 -13.35 8.64 22.22
C GLU A 143 -13.12 8.96 23.71
N HIS A 144 -12.82 7.95 24.54
CA HIS A 144 -12.59 8.14 25.99
C HIS A 144 -11.26 8.82 26.32
N CYS A 145 -10.26 8.69 25.44
CA CYS A 145 -8.92 9.23 25.67
C CYS A 145 -8.43 10.10 24.52
N ALA A 146 -9.35 10.59 23.68
CA ALA A 146 -9.04 11.49 22.59
C ALA A 146 -8.56 12.84 23.14
N GLU A 147 -7.45 13.32 22.62
CA GLU A 147 -6.93 14.65 22.86
C GLU A 147 -6.58 15.32 21.53
N PRO A 148 -6.72 16.65 21.42
CA PRO A 148 -6.36 17.37 20.21
C PRO A 148 -4.85 17.25 19.95
N VAL A 149 -4.48 17.11 18.68
CA VAL A 149 -3.07 17.18 18.28
C VAL A 149 -2.68 18.65 18.26
N VAL A 150 -1.82 19.05 19.19
CA VAL A 150 -1.21 20.39 19.17
C VAL A 150 -0.03 20.34 18.20
N PRO A 151 -0.02 21.15 17.12
CA PRO A 151 1.11 21.22 16.21
C PRO A 151 2.32 21.83 16.91
N GLU A 152 3.48 21.20 16.80
CA GLU A 152 4.74 21.76 17.30
C GLU A 152 5.13 23.06 16.57
N VAL A 153 4.69 23.19 15.32
CA VAL A 153 4.92 24.37 14.49
C VAL A 153 3.62 25.14 14.31
N PRO A 154 3.49 26.39 14.81
CA PRO A 154 2.26 27.18 14.71
C PRO A 154 1.72 27.35 13.28
N ALA A 155 2.60 27.42 12.28
CA ALA A 155 2.21 27.48 10.86
C ALA A 155 1.46 26.22 10.37
N LEU A 156 1.54 25.10 11.09
CA LEU A 156 0.81 23.85 10.79
C LEU A 156 -0.51 23.74 11.56
N ALA A 157 -0.91 24.75 12.33
CA ALA A 157 -2.18 24.75 13.07
C ALA A 157 -3.41 24.64 12.19
N ALA A 158 -3.43 25.34 11.05
CA ALA A 158 -4.52 25.20 10.08
C ALA A 158 -4.61 23.77 9.51
N ARG A 159 -3.49 23.03 9.44
CA ARG A 159 -3.43 21.66 8.87
C ARG A 159 -3.73 20.56 9.89
N THR A 160 -3.60 20.87 11.17
CA THR A 160 -3.86 19.97 12.31
C THR A 160 -5.20 20.23 12.98
N HIS A 161 -5.94 21.26 12.54
CA HIS A 161 -7.27 21.57 13.01
C HIS A 161 -8.20 20.36 12.89
N GLY A 162 -8.84 19.97 14.00
CA GLY A 162 -9.72 18.81 14.08
C GLY A 162 -9.01 17.45 14.27
N GLN A 163 -7.68 17.38 14.14
CA GLN A 163 -6.95 16.15 14.37
C GLN A 163 -6.93 15.78 15.86
N ARG A 164 -7.16 14.49 16.14
CA ARG A 164 -7.16 13.92 17.49
C ARG A 164 -6.21 12.75 17.54
N ARG A 165 -5.62 12.50 18.70
CA ARG A 165 -4.89 11.27 19.02
C ARG A 165 -5.44 10.68 20.31
N GLY A 166 -5.33 9.36 20.46
CA GLY A 166 -5.68 8.71 21.73
C GLY A 166 -4.44 8.56 22.60
N LYS A 167 -4.46 9.12 23.82
CA LYS A 167 -3.34 8.98 24.78
C LYS A 167 -3.18 7.57 25.37
N GLY A 168 -4.21 6.73 25.25
CA GLY A 168 -4.30 5.41 25.89
C GLY A 168 -5.16 5.46 27.16
N CYS A 169 -6.06 4.49 27.30
CA CYS A 169 -6.87 4.29 28.50
C CYS A 169 -7.32 2.82 28.62
N ALA A 170 -8.00 2.48 29.72
CA ALA A 170 -8.53 1.14 29.94
C ALA A 170 -9.50 0.69 28.83
N ALA A 171 -10.38 1.57 28.35
CA ALA A 171 -11.39 1.24 27.33
C ALA A 171 -10.80 0.88 25.96
N CYS A 172 -9.60 1.36 25.65
CA CYS A 172 -8.88 1.02 24.41
C CYS A 172 -7.66 0.13 24.66
N HIS A 173 -7.55 -0.48 25.84
CA HIS A 173 -6.41 -1.31 26.23
C HIS A 173 -5.06 -0.63 26.00
N GLN A 174 -4.97 0.67 26.35
CA GLN A 174 -3.77 1.50 26.19
C GLN A 174 -3.27 1.65 24.75
N THR A 175 -4.09 1.34 23.73
CA THR A 175 -3.68 1.47 22.32
C THR A 175 -3.90 2.87 21.75
N GLY A 176 -4.82 3.65 22.34
CA GLY A 176 -5.29 4.92 21.80
C GLY A 176 -6.37 4.78 20.71
N PHE A 177 -6.75 3.56 20.33
CA PHE A 177 -7.72 3.28 19.27
C PHE A 177 -8.86 2.37 19.73
N ALA A 178 -10.08 2.59 19.26
CA ALA A 178 -11.23 1.75 19.56
C ALA A 178 -12.12 1.55 18.31
N GLY A 179 -12.17 0.31 17.81
CA GLY A 179 -12.88 -0.02 16.58
C GLY A 179 -12.16 0.43 15.31
N ARG A 180 -12.81 0.23 14.17
CA ARG A 180 -12.27 0.49 12.83
C ARG A 180 -13.31 1.23 11.98
N THR A 181 -12.86 1.88 10.92
CA THR A 181 -13.70 2.46 9.87
C THR A 181 -13.06 2.21 8.51
N GLY A 182 -13.89 2.05 7.48
CA GLY A 182 -13.41 1.82 6.12
C GLY A 182 -12.92 3.09 5.46
N VAL A 183 -11.87 3.00 4.66
CA VAL A 183 -11.45 4.00 3.68
C VAL A 183 -11.75 3.42 2.32
N TYR A 184 -12.43 4.20 1.48
CA TYR A 184 -12.97 3.73 0.21
C TYR A 184 -12.50 4.62 -0.94
N GLU A 185 -12.23 3.99 -2.06
CA GLU A 185 -12.11 4.60 -3.38
C GLU A 185 -13.06 3.85 -4.29
N THR A 186 -13.96 4.57 -4.95
CA THR A 186 -15.01 3.97 -5.78
C THR A 186 -14.92 4.51 -7.19
N LEU A 187 -14.52 3.65 -8.11
CA LEU A 187 -14.56 3.90 -9.55
C LEU A 187 -15.91 3.45 -10.08
N VAL A 188 -16.72 4.38 -10.56
CA VAL A 188 -17.94 4.06 -11.31
C VAL A 188 -17.60 4.06 -12.79
N VAL A 189 -18.02 3.02 -13.52
CA VAL A 189 -17.71 2.86 -14.94
C VAL A 189 -18.71 3.66 -15.76
N THR A 190 -18.32 4.89 -16.11
CA THR A 190 -19.09 5.77 -17.00
C THR A 190 -18.79 5.44 -18.47
N LYS A 191 -19.58 6.00 -19.39
CA LYS A 191 -19.31 5.86 -20.85
C LYS A 191 -17.91 6.36 -21.25
N GLY A 192 -17.35 7.33 -20.53
CA GLY A 192 -15.98 7.81 -20.76
C GLY A 192 -14.95 6.74 -20.37
N ILE A 193 -15.10 6.19 -19.16
CA ILE A 193 -14.27 5.09 -18.67
C ILE A 193 -14.38 3.86 -19.57
N GLN A 194 -15.60 3.48 -20.01
CA GLN A 194 -15.82 2.36 -20.93
C GLN A 194 -14.96 2.46 -22.20
N ARG A 195 -14.97 3.63 -22.87
CA ARG A 195 -14.16 3.86 -24.07
C ARG A 195 -12.67 3.74 -23.79
N LEU A 196 -12.21 4.23 -22.64
CA LEU A 196 -10.82 4.10 -22.23
C LEU A 196 -10.43 2.63 -22.02
N ILE A 197 -11.28 1.83 -21.37
CA ILE A 197 -11.08 0.39 -21.21
C ILE A 197 -11.01 -0.32 -22.57
N GLU A 198 -11.97 -0.07 -23.47
CA GLU A 198 -12.00 -0.66 -24.82
C GLU A 198 -10.74 -0.32 -25.64
N SER A 199 -10.28 0.92 -25.55
CA SER A 199 -9.07 1.40 -26.22
C SER A 199 -7.76 0.93 -25.58
N LYS A 200 -7.82 0.17 -24.47
CA LYS A 200 -6.67 -0.26 -23.66
C LYS A 200 -5.81 0.93 -23.21
N ALA A 201 -6.47 1.99 -22.74
CA ALA A 201 -5.80 3.17 -22.21
C ALA A 201 -4.93 2.83 -21.00
N THR A 202 -3.96 3.69 -20.71
CA THR A 202 -3.09 3.53 -19.54
C THR A 202 -3.85 3.80 -18.24
N GLU A 203 -3.37 3.23 -17.13
CA GLU A 203 -3.95 3.49 -15.80
C GLU A 203 -3.96 4.98 -15.44
N SER A 204 -2.96 5.75 -15.87
CA SER A 204 -2.92 7.20 -15.65
C SER A 204 -4.11 7.90 -16.32
N GLN A 205 -4.43 7.54 -17.56
CA GLN A 205 -5.56 8.12 -18.30
C GLN A 205 -6.91 7.74 -17.66
N LEU A 206 -7.07 6.48 -17.25
CA LEU A 206 -8.27 6.02 -16.54
C LEU A 206 -8.45 6.77 -15.21
N ARG A 207 -7.37 6.93 -14.44
CA ARG A 207 -7.38 7.63 -13.15
C ARG A 207 -7.70 9.11 -13.33
N ALA A 208 -7.06 9.77 -14.29
CA ALA A 208 -7.29 11.19 -14.55
C ALA A 208 -8.76 11.47 -14.88
N LEU A 209 -9.38 10.67 -15.76
CA LEU A 209 -10.80 10.81 -16.07
C LEU A 209 -11.70 10.47 -14.87
N ALA A 210 -11.38 9.41 -14.14
CA ALA A 210 -12.16 9.03 -12.96
C ALA A 210 -12.15 10.12 -11.87
N GLU A 211 -10.99 10.72 -11.61
CA GLU A 211 -10.84 11.84 -10.67
C GLU A 211 -11.57 13.10 -11.18
N GLU A 212 -11.52 13.39 -12.48
CA GLU A 212 -12.30 14.47 -13.11
C GLU A 212 -13.81 14.24 -12.95
N GLU A 213 -14.26 12.99 -13.03
CA GLU A 213 -15.66 12.58 -12.84
C GLU A 213 -16.04 12.42 -11.34
N GLY A 214 -15.15 12.78 -10.41
CA GLY A 214 -15.45 12.88 -8.98
C GLY A 214 -15.08 11.67 -8.13
N MET A 215 -14.28 10.74 -8.65
CA MET A 215 -13.71 9.66 -7.85
C MET A 215 -12.81 10.23 -6.75
N VAL A 216 -13.12 9.92 -5.50
CA VAL A 216 -12.28 10.27 -4.35
C VAL A 216 -11.28 9.16 -4.09
N SER A 217 -9.98 9.50 -4.12
CA SER A 217 -8.92 8.52 -3.89
C SER A 217 -8.92 7.98 -2.44
N LEU A 218 -8.34 6.79 -2.22
CA LEU A 218 -8.13 6.24 -0.86
C LEU A 218 -7.41 7.26 0.04
N ARG A 219 -6.43 7.96 -0.53
CA ARG A 219 -5.64 9.00 0.16
C ARG A 219 -6.51 10.17 0.61
N GLU A 220 -7.36 10.70 -0.26
CA GLU A 220 -8.22 11.83 0.06
C GLU A 220 -9.29 11.46 1.07
N ASN A 221 -9.91 10.28 0.90
CA ASN A 221 -10.89 9.78 1.85
C ASN A 221 -10.29 9.62 3.26
N ALA A 222 -9.07 9.10 3.37
CA ALA A 222 -8.39 8.98 4.65
C ALA A 222 -7.93 10.33 5.22
N LEU A 223 -7.44 11.23 4.38
CA LEU A 223 -7.09 12.58 4.82
C LEU A 223 -8.31 13.30 5.41
N ALA A 224 -9.47 13.18 4.77
CA ALA A 224 -10.72 13.71 5.30
C ALA A 224 -11.07 13.11 6.68
N LYS A 225 -10.84 11.81 6.89
CA LYS A 225 -11.05 11.15 8.19
C LYS A 225 -10.04 11.60 9.25
N VAL A 226 -8.80 11.90 8.86
CA VAL A 226 -7.78 12.48 9.75
C VAL A 226 -8.20 13.89 10.18
N GLN A 227 -8.62 14.72 9.23
CA GLN A 227 -9.09 16.09 9.49
C GLN A 227 -10.36 16.11 10.36
N ALA A 228 -11.24 15.12 10.20
CA ALA A 228 -12.41 14.92 11.07
C ALA A 228 -12.07 14.31 12.44
N GLY A 229 -10.79 14.03 12.73
CA GLY A 229 -10.33 13.43 13.97
C GLY A 229 -10.84 12.01 14.20
N ILE A 230 -11.29 11.30 13.15
CA ILE A 230 -11.78 9.92 13.23
C ILE A 230 -10.61 8.95 13.36
N THR A 231 -9.51 9.21 12.65
CA THR A 231 -8.27 8.43 12.68
C THR A 231 -7.06 9.37 12.78
N THR A 232 -5.84 8.84 12.91
CA THR A 232 -4.61 9.63 12.98
C THR A 232 -3.86 9.61 11.64
N GLY A 233 -3.00 10.61 11.41
CA GLY A 233 -2.13 10.63 10.22
C GLY A 233 -1.23 9.40 10.13
N ASP A 234 -0.68 8.95 11.27
CA ASP A 234 0.14 7.73 11.35
C ASP A 234 -0.65 6.49 10.94
N GLU A 235 -1.90 6.37 11.40
CA GLU A 235 -2.74 5.22 11.07
C GLU A 235 -3.17 5.23 9.59
N ALA A 236 -3.50 6.40 9.05
CA ALA A 236 -3.76 6.55 7.63
C ALA A 236 -2.52 6.13 6.81
N THR A 237 -1.33 6.60 7.19
CA THR A 237 -0.05 6.31 6.50
C THR A 237 0.36 4.84 6.58
N ARG A 238 0.02 4.17 7.67
CA ARG A 238 0.26 2.73 7.84
C ARG A 238 -0.54 1.87 6.87
N VAL A 239 -1.78 2.28 6.57
CA VAL A 239 -2.76 1.44 5.87
C VAL A 239 -2.84 1.79 4.38
N ILE A 240 -2.67 3.05 4.05
CA ILE A 240 -2.68 3.54 2.68
C ILE A 240 -1.23 3.70 2.29
N GLN A 241 -0.82 2.99 1.24
CA GLN A 241 0.39 3.33 0.54
C GLN A 241 0.16 4.75 0.03
N PHE A 242 0.65 5.74 0.77
CA PHE A 242 0.84 7.06 0.22
C PHE A 242 1.92 6.86 -0.82
N ASP A 243 1.52 6.47 -2.04
CA ASP A 243 2.32 6.80 -3.19
C ASP A 243 2.53 8.29 -3.05
N THR A 244 3.77 8.65 -2.76
CA THR A 244 4.21 10.02 -2.82
C THR A 244 3.76 10.50 -4.17
N ARG A 245 2.71 11.34 -4.19
CA ARG A 245 2.26 12.01 -5.41
C ARG A 245 3.54 12.41 -6.15
N GLY A 246 3.58 12.10 -7.45
CA GLY A 246 4.70 12.44 -8.32
C GLY A 246 5.20 13.86 -8.05
N PRO A 247 6.44 14.16 -8.47
CA PRO A 247 7.21 15.30 -7.97
C PRO A 247 6.35 16.56 -7.78
N GLN A 248 6.38 17.14 -6.59
CA GLN A 248 5.61 18.34 -6.30
C GLN A 248 6.23 19.54 -7.00
N CYS A 249 5.39 20.48 -7.45
CA CYS A 249 5.88 21.75 -7.93
C CYS A 249 6.63 22.49 -6.80
N PRO A 250 7.91 22.85 -6.96
CA PRO A 250 8.69 23.48 -5.89
C PRO A 250 8.22 24.89 -5.54
N GLN A 251 7.37 25.51 -6.37
CA GLN A 251 6.84 26.84 -6.12
C GLN A 251 5.49 26.84 -5.38
N CYS A 252 4.55 25.98 -5.76
CA CYS A 252 3.19 25.98 -5.19
C CYS A 252 2.83 24.70 -4.42
N MET A 253 3.74 23.71 -4.39
CA MET A 253 3.57 22.40 -3.76
C MET A 253 2.41 21.55 -4.32
N SER A 254 1.74 22.01 -5.39
CA SER A 254 0.76 21.21 -6.11
C SER A 254 1.43 19.97 -6.70
N ALA A 255 0.74 18.83 -6.63
CA ALA A 255 1.20 17.60 -7.26
C ALA A 255 1.18 17.77 -8.78
N VAL A 256 2.26 17.40 -9.45
CA VAL A 256 2.40 17.50 -10.91
C VAL A 256 3.00 16.22 -11.45
N GLU A 257 2.53 15.78 -12.62
CA GLU A 257 3.05 14.58 -13.27
C GLU A 257 4.44 14.80 -13.88
N ASP A 258 5.16 13.68 -14.05
CA ASP A 258 6.53 13.65 -14.52
C ASP A 258 6.73 14.10 -15.99
N HIS A 259 5.68 14.36 -16.76
CA HIS A 259 5.81 14.79 -18.16
C HIS A 259 5.54 16.29 -18.35
N PHE A 260 5.00 16.99 -17.36
CA PHE A 260 4.70 18.42 -17.49
C PHE A 260 5.97 19.28 -17.51
N MET A 261 6.09 20.14 -18.53
CA MET A 261 7.16 21.13 -18.65
C MET A 261 6.95 22.35 -17.75
N THR A 262 5.69 22.70 -17.52
CA THR A 262 5.26 23.79 -16.64
C THR A 262 4.17 23.28 -15.71
N CYS A 263 4.14 23.80 -14.49
CA CYS A 263 3.10 23.49 -13.53
C CYS A 263 1.76 24.07 -14.03
N PRO A 264 0.70 23.25 -14.20
CA PRO A 264 -0.58 23.75 -14.69
C PRO A 264 -1.27 24.71 -13.70
N TYR A 265 -0.90 24.65 -12.42
CA TYR A 265 -1.52 25.44 -11.35
C TYR A 265 -0.90 26.83 -11.15
N CYS A 266 0.44 26.94 -11.24
CA CYS A 266 1.14 28.21 -10.99
C CYS A 266 2.07 28.66 -12.12
N ARG A 267 2.11 27.90 -13.23
CA ARG A 267 2.95 28.14 -14.41
C ARG A 267 4.46 28.08 -14.16
N HIS A 268 4.88 27.61 -13.00
CA HIS A 268 6.30 27.38 -12.71
C HIS A 268 6.90 26.36 -13.68
N THR A 269 8.01 26.70 -14.32
CA THR A 269 8.74 25.75 -15.18
C THR A 269 9.32 24.61 -14.36
N LEU A 270 8.80 23.40 -14.56
CA LEU A 270 9.20 22.21 -13.81
C LEU A 270 10.47 21.57 -14.39
N ARG A 271 10.67 21.71 -15.71
CA ARG A 271 11.74 21.04 -16.47
C ARG A 271 12.30 21.96 -17.54
N THR A 272 13.58 21.81 -17.84
CA THR A 272 14.22 22.50 -18.96
C THR A 272 14.19 21.62 -20.21
N ALA A 273 14.05 22.21 -21.38
CA ALA A 273 14.14 21.50 -22.66
C ALA A 273 15.53 21.68 -23.28
N CYS A 274 15.99 20.70 -24.04
CA CYS A 274 17.22 20.81 -24.82
C CYS A 274 17.05 21.85 -25.94
N ALA A 275 17.97 22.81 -26.02
CA ALA A 275 17.96 23.82 -27.08
C ALA A 275 18.18 23.24 -28.50
N GLY A 276 18.79 22.06 -28.60
CA GLY A 276 19.04 21.40 -29.90
C GLY A 276 17.87 20.56 -30.41
N CYS A 277 17.18 19.82 -29.53
CA CYS A 277 16.16 18.84 -29.95
C CYS A 277 14.80 18.99 -29.25
N GLY A 278 14.62 19.97 -28.37
CA GLY A 278 13.37 20.26 -27.67
C GLY A 278 12.95 19.23 -26.61
N LYS A 279 13.70 18.12 -26.44
CA LYS A 279 13.36 17.08 -25.46
C LYS A 279 13.61 17.53 -24.01
N PRO A 280 12.84 17.04 -23.03
CA PRO A 280 13.03 17.37 -21.61
C PRO A 280 14.41 16.91 -21.12
N LEU A 281 15.07 17.76 -20.34
CA LEU A 281 16.34 17.48 -19.67
C LEU A 281 16.11 17.36 -18.16
N LYS A 282 16.83 16.43 -17.52
CA LYS A 282 16.86 16.34 -16.05
C LYS A 282 17.82 17.39 -15.48
N LYS A 283 17.53 17.83 -14.25
CA LYS A 283 18.38 18.76 -13.50
C LYS A 283 19.79 18.16 -13.34
N LYS A 284 20.84 18.96 -13.58
CA LYS A 284 22.28 18.58 -13.54
C LYS A 284 22.81 17.74 -14.72
N TRP A 285 22.03 17.49 -15.77
CA TRP A 285 22.62 16.92 -17.00
C TRP A 285 23.54 17.94 -17.67
N THR A 286 24.76 17.54 -17.98
CA THR A 286 25.78 18.39 -18.64
C THR A 286 25.70 18.32 -20.16
N SER A 287 25.09 17.27 -20.71
CA SER A 287 24.79 17.10 -22.14
C SER A 287 23.46 16.38 -22.34
N CYS A 288 22.83 16.61 -23.49
CA CYS A 288 21.60 15.94 -23.90
C CYS A 288 21.94 14.54 -24.44
N PRO A 289 21.46 13.45 -23.81
CA PRO A 289 21.74 12.09 -24.27
C PRO A 289 21.04 11.75 -25.60
N TYR A 290 20.10 12.58 -26.05
CA TYR A 290 19.35 12.35 -27.28
C TYR A 290 19.96 12.98 -28.53
N CYS A 291 20.76 14.05 -28.36
CA CYS A 291 21.33 14.77 -29.51
C CYS A 291 22.76 15.29 -29.28
N GLY A 292 23.36 15.02 -28.12
CA GLY A 292 24.74 15.42 -27.80
C GLY A 292 24.93 16.91 -27.49
N ALA A 293 23.88 17.74 -27.55
CA ALA A 293 24.00 19.17 -27.26
C ALA A 293 24.35 19.42 -25.79
N VAL A 294 25.29 20.35 -25.54
CA VAL A 294 25.67 20.76 -24.18
C VAL A 294 24.48 21.44 -23.52
N ALA A 295 24.13 21.01 -22.30
CA ALA A 295 23.05 21.66 -21.56
C ALA A 295 23.49 23.09 -21.19
N ALA A 296 22.68 24.09 -21.56
CA ALA A 296 23.01 25.49 -21.29
C ALA A 296 23.19 25.73 -19.77
N PRO A 297 24.17 26.57 -19.35
CA PRO A 297 24.35 26.90 -17.94
C PRO A 297 23.09 27.62 -17.41
N GLU A 298 22.75 27.34 -16.15
CA GLU A 298 21.57 27.87 -15.48
C GLU A 298 21.46 29.40 -15.68
N ALA A 299 20.36 29.85 -16.31
CA ALA A 299 19.99 31.25 -16.24
C ALA A 299 19.67 31.58 -14.77
N LYS A 300 20.46 32.47 -14.16
CA LYS A 300 20.12 33.08 -12.86
C LYS A 300 18.72 33.66 -12.98
N GLY A 301 17.77 33.10 -12.22
CA GLY A 301 16.42 33.64 -12.14
C GLY A 301 16.42 35.08 -11.63
N PRO A 302 15.35 35.86 -11.90
CA PRO A 302 15.26 37.23 -11.41
C PRO A 302 15.26 37.27 -9.87
N SER A 303 15.98 38.25 -9.33
CA SER A 303 16.05 38.61 -7.90
C SER A 303 14.65 38.82 -7.28
N PRO A 304 14.43 38.50 -5.99
CA PRO A 304 13.12 38.65 -5.36
C PRO A 304 12.72 40.12 -5.25
N ALA A 305 11.52 40.45 -5.75
CA ALA A 305 10.89 41.74 -5.53
C ALA A 305 10.25 41.76 -4.11
N ALA A 306 10.77 42.70 -3.31
CA ALA A 306 10.20 43.37 -2.13
C ALA A 306 9.01 42.70 -1.40
N GLY A 307 9.25 42.26 -0.17
CA GLY A 307 8.19 42.07 0.84
C GLY A 307 7.72 43.41 1.44
N PRO A 308 6.57 43.43 2.15
CA PRO A 308 6.17 44.55 2.98
C PRO A 308 6.83 44.47 4.38
N PRO A 309 6.91 45.59 5.14
CA PRO A 309 8.05 45.91 5.99
C PRO A 309 8.00 45.31 7.39
N ALA A 310 9.20 45.18 7.96
CA ALA A 310 9.46 44.83 9.33
C ALA A 310 9.12 45.99 10.28
N THR A 311 8.49 45.68 11.42
CA THR A 311 8.60 46.49 12.63
C THR A 311 8.79 45.59 13.85
N GLU A 312 9.76 46.01 14.66
CA GLU A 312 9.99 45.73 16.09
C GLU A 312 10.69 44.41 16.47
N GLU A 313 12.00 44.57 16.78
CA GLU A 313 12.83 43.65 17.56
C GLU A 313 12.37 43.57 19.03
N PRO A 314 12.37 42.37 19.64
CA PRO A 314 12.56 42.24 21.08
C PRO A 314 13.88 41.51 21.41
N PRO A 315 14.33 41.61 22.68
CA PRO A 315 15.74 41.79 22.99
C PRO A 315 16.52 40.48 23.16
N ALA A 316 17.84 40.65 23.07
CA ALA A 316 18.80 39.69 23.56
C ALA A 316 18.66 39.47 25.07
N SER A 317 19.03 38.25 25.49
CA SER A 317 19.17 37.72 26.86
C SER A 317 17.92 37.09 27.48
N TYR A 318 18.00 35.78 27.67
CA TYR A 318 17.63 34.95 28.83
C TYR A 318 17.76 33.51 28.29
N GLY A 319 18.89 32.84 28.46
CA GLY A 319 19.30 32.22 29.71
C GLY A 319 19.26 30.71 29.49
N ARG A 320 20.43 30.07 29.42
CA ARG A 320 20.55 28.60 29.38
C ARG A 320 19.76 28.01 30.55
N LEU A 321 18.66 27.33 30.25
CA LEU A 321 18.14 26.29 31.14
C LEU A 321 18.62 24.95 30.59
N THR A 322 19.56 24.43 31.35
CA THR A 322 20.23 23.14 31.23
C THR A 322 19.25 21.97 31.21
N ALA A 323 19.62 20.97 30.40
CA ALA A 323 19.23 19.58 30.44
C ALA A 323 18.34 19.16 31.63
N ILE A 324 17.10 18.78 31.33
CA ILE A 324 16.40 17.80 32.15
C ILE A 324 16.92 16.43 31.71
N GLU A 325 17.60 15.78 32.64
CA GLU A 325 18.31 14.53 32.51
C GLU A 325 17.38 13.41 32.02
N ALA A 326 17.96 12.60 31.13
CA ALA A 326 17.38 11.38 30.61
C ALA A 326 17.01 10.42 31.76
N ALA A 327 15.73 10.05 31.83
CA ALA A 327 15.33 8.81 32.48
C ALA A 327 15.85 7.66 31.61
N GLY A 328 16.97 7.08 32.05
CA GLY A 328 17.68 6.00 31.38
C GLY A 328 16.86 4.72 31.26
N GLY A 329 16.51 4.38 30.03
CA GLY A 329 16.33 2.99 29.61
C GLY A 329 17.47 2.66 28.65
N VAL A 330 18.25 1.63 28.96
CA VAL A 330 19.30 1.11 28.08
C VAL A 330 18.64 0.72 26.74
N ARG A 331 19.02 1.37 25.63
CA ARG A 331 18.60 0.94 24.29
C ARG A 331 19.35 -0.35 23.96
N GLU A 332 18.69 -1.50 24.10
CA GLU A 332 19.24 -2.76 23.62
C GLU A 332 19.42 -2.71 22.10
N LYS A 333 20.57 -3.20 21.62
CA LYS A 333 20.91 -3.18 20.19
C LYS A 333 20.02 -4.18 19.43
N PRO A 334 19.35 -3.78 18.34
CA PRO A 334 18.53 -4.71 17.57
C PRO A 334 19.39 -5.84 16.97
N ARG A 335 19.06 -7.07 17.34
CA ARG A 335 19.54 -8.32 16.71
C ARG A 335 18.86 -8.58 15.36
N ILE A 336 19.66 -8.87 14.34
CA ILE A 336 19.23 -9.22 12.99
C ILE A 336 19.84 -10.59 12.65
N LEU A 337 19.02 -11.52 12.15
CA LEU A 337 19.50 -12.80 11.62
C LEU A 337 19.60 -12.71 10.10
N ILE A 338 20.78 -12.99 9.55
CA ILE A 338 21.01 -13.12 8.10
C ILE A 338 21.01 -14.61 7.75
N VAL A 339 20.21 -15.00 6.78
CA VAL A 339 20.09 -16.38 6.30
C VAL A 339 20.35 -16.40 4.81
N ASP A 340 21.43 -17.04 4.41
CA ASP A 340 21.81 -17.20 3.00
C ASP A 340 22.81 -18.37 2.93
N ASP A 341 22.75 -19.24 1.94
CA ASP A 341 23.67 -20.37 1.79
C ASP A 341 25.06 -19.92 1.28
N TYR A 342 25.15 -18.75 0.64
CA TYR A 342 26.38 -18.17 0.13
C TYR A 342 27.08 -17.26 1.14
N ALA A 343 28.31 -17.63 1.54
CA ALA A 343 29.07 -16.93 2.56
C ALA A 343 29.47 -15.49 2.19
N ASP A 344 29.68 -15.23 0.90
CA ASP A 344 29.97 -13.90 0.33
C ASP A 344 28.75 -12.98 0.41
N VAL A 345 27.54 -13.50 0.17
CA VAL A 345 26.30 -12.71 0.35
C VAL A 345 26.07 -12.39 1.82
N ARG A 346 26.25 -13.36 2.73
CA ARG A 346 26.18 -13.11 4.18
C ARG A 346 27.16 -12.02 4.62
N MET A 347 28.40 -12.09 4.14
CA MET A 347 29.43 -11.08 4.40
C MET A 347 29.05 -9.70 3.87
N LEU A 348 28.49 -9.61 2.66
CA LEU A 348 28.04 -8.35 2.06
C LEU A 348 26.92 -7.71 2.90
N VAL A 349 25.87 -8.48 3.24
CA VAL A 349 24.73 -8.02 4.04
C VAL A 349 25.22 -7.60 5.43
N ARG A 350 26.05 -8.42 6.10
CA ARG A 350 26.65 -8.09 7.40
C ARG A 350 27.40 -6.76 7.34
N THR A 351 28.27 -6.60 6.35
CA THR A 351 29.08 -5.38 6.19
C THR A 351 28.20 -4.15 5.95
N ALA A 352 27.18 -4.28 5.10
CA ALA A 352 26.23 -3.22 4.83
C ALA A 352 25.45 -2.80 6.08
N LEU A 353 25.03 -3.76 6.91
CA LEU A 353 24.28 -3.49 8.15
C LEU A 353 25.16 -2.91 9.26
N GLN A 354 26.37 -3.42 9.42
CA GLN A 354 27.32 -2.92 10.42
C GLN A 354 27.84 -1.51 10.09
N ALA A 355 27.95 -1.14 8.81
CA ALA A 355 28.29 0.21 8.38
C ALA A 355 27.19 1.26 8.65
N GLY A 356 25.97 0.83 9.04
CA GLY A 356 24.79 1.67 9.18
C GLY A 356 24.30 1.93 10.61
N GLY A 357 24.77 1.22 11.63
CA GLY A 357 24.34 1.44 13.02
C GLY A 357 24.71 0.35 14.03
N ASP A 358 24.29 0.56 15.28
CA ASP A 358 24.46 -0.33 16.44
C ASP A 358 23.50 -1.55 16.38
N VAL A 359 23.74 -2.47 15.45
CA VAL A 359 22.99 -3.75 15.32
C VAL A 359 23.86 -4.93 15.75
N ILE A 360 23.23 -5.97 16.30
CA ILE A 360 23.86 -7.28 16.50
C ILE A 360 23.45 -8.16 15.32
N VAL A 361 24.40 -8.85 14.70
CA VAL A 361 24.16 -9.65 13.50
C VAL A 361 24.54 -11.10 13.74
N ASP A 362 23.54 -11.98 13.65
CA ASP A 362 23.69 -13.43 13.66
C ASP A 362 23.57 -13.98 12.23
N GLU A 363 24.14 -15.16 11.96
CA GLU A 363 24.11 -15.78 10.64
C GLU A 363 23.63 -17.23 10.69
N ALA A 364 22.88 -17.64 9.67
CA ALA A 364 22.53 -19.02 9.38
C ALA A 364 22.80 -19.33 7.90
N GLU A 365 23.23 -20.55 7.62
CA GLU A 365 23.65 -20.98 6.28
C GLU A 365 22.60 -21.80 5.52
N ASN A 366 21.46 -22.10 6.15
CA ASN A 366 20.34 -22.82 5.53
C ASN A 366 19.06 -22.64 6.36
N GLY A 367 17.92 -23.07 5.82
CA GLY A 367 16.61 -22.92 6.48
C GLY A 367 16.48 -23.64 7.83
N ALA A 368 17.07 -24.82 8.00
CA ALA A 368 17.02 -25.54 9.28
C ALA A 368 17.81 -24.82 10.38
N ALA A 369 19.01 -24.33 10.05
CA ALA A 369 19.81 -23.50 10.94
C ALA A 369 19.11 -22.17 11.26
N ALA A 370 18.38 -21.59 10.30
CA ALA A 370 17.61 -20.37 10.51
C ALA A 370 16.51 -20.56 11.57
N LEU A 371 15.71 -21.63 11.47
CA LEU A 371 14.64 -21.91 12.42
C LEU A 371 15.20 -22.13 13.84
N ALA A 372 16.28 -22.90 13.97
CA ALA A 372 16.96 -23.10 15.25
C ALA A 372 17.53 -21.79 15.83
N ALA A 373 18.11 -20.94 14.98
CA ALA A 373 18.64 -19.64 15.39
C ALA A 373 17.53 -18.68 15.82
N VAL A 374 16.38 -18.67 15.14
CA VAL A 374 15.24 -17.83 15.53
C VAL A 374 14.69 -18.21 16.91
N GLU A 375 14.59 -19.51 17.19
CA GLU A 375 14.13 -20.01 18.50
C GLU A 375 15.11 -19.71 19.63
N LYS A 376 16.42 -19.76 19.36
CA LYS A 376 17.46 -19.55 20.36
C LYS A 376 17.78 -18.08 20.62
N GLU A 377 17.90 -17.30 19.55
CA GLU A 377 18.49 -15.95 19.59
C GLU A 377 17.44 -14.84 19.57
N HIS A 378 16.18 -15.16 19.25
CA HIS A 378 15.04 -14.25 19.19
C HIS A 378 15.33 -12.95 18.40
N PRO A 379 15.65 -13.05 17.11
CA PRO A 379 16.00 -11.89 16.29
C PRO A 379 14.80 -10.94 16.11
N HIS A 380 15.10 -9.66 15.96
CA HIS A 380 14.12 -8.60 15.72
C HIS A 380 13.79 -8.42 14.24
N LEU A 381 14.59 -9.02 13.36
CA LEU A 381 14.41 -9.03 11.91
C LEU A 381 15.19 -10.22 11.33
N VAL A 382 14.61 -10.86 10.31
CA VAL A 382 15.30 -11.89 9.51
C VAL A 382 15.50 -11.36 8.09
N VAL A 383 16.75 -11.32 7.62
CA VAL A 383 17.08 -11.15 6.21
C VAL A 383 17.28 -12.56 5.64
N LEU A 384 16.42 -12.97 4.70
CA LEU A 384 16.30 -14.36 4.29
C LEU A 384 16.49 -14.49 2.78
N ASP A 385 17.44 -15.31 2.36
CA ASP A 385 17.54 -15.68 0.95
C ASP A 385 16.39 -16.58 0.53
N LEU A 386 15.92 -16.36 -0.70
CA LEU A 386 14.86 -17.16 -1.27
C LEU A 386 15.33 -18.54 -1.72
N MET A 387 16.51 -18.64 -2.32
CA MET A 387 16.97 -19.81 -3.07
C MET A 387 18.04 -20.58 -2.29
N MET A 388 17.61 -21.28 -1.24
CA MET A 388 18.50 -22.10 -0.42
C MET A 388 18.27 -23.61 -0.64
N PRO A 389 19.33 -24.45 -0.61
CA PRO A 389 19.21 -25.91 -0.69
C PRO A 389 18.42 -26.52 0.48
N GLY A 390 17.62 -27.53 0.17
CA GLY A 390 16.85 -28.32 1.14
C GLY A 390 15.56 -27.66 1.60
N MET A 391 15.64 -26.44 2.14
CA MET A 391 14.48 -25.65 2.57
C MET A 391 14.63 -24.23 2.03
N ASP A 392 13.73 -23.85 1.12
CA ASP A 392 13.72 -22.53 0.50
C ASP A 392 13.23 -21.43 1.47
N GLY A 393 13.44 -20.17 1.09
CA GLY A 393 13.02 -19.03 1.93
C GLY A 393 11.51 -18.97 2.17
N PHE A 394 10.68 -19.46 1.24
CA PHE A 394 9.23 -19.50 1.45
C PHE A 394 8.81 -20.53 2.49
N GLU A 395 9.46 -21.68 2.53
CA GLU A 395 9.20 -22.71 3.51
C GLU A 395 9.65 -22.28 4.91
N VAL A 396 10.82 -21.65 5.05
CA VAL A 396 11.25 -21.01 6.31
C VAL A 396 10.22 -19.98 6.76
N CYS A 397 9.78 -19.09 5.85
CA CYS A 397 8.77 -18.07 6.15
C CYS A 397 7.45 -18.68 6.65
N ARG A 398 6.90 -19.69 5.94
CA ARG A 398 5.67 -20.38 6.36
C ARG A 398 5.79 -21.01 7.75
N GLN A 399 6.92 -21.62 8.07
CA GLN A 399 7.15 -22.22 9.39
C GLN A 399 7.30 -21.17 10.49
N LEU A 400 7.95 -20.04 10.21
CA LEU A 400 8.00 -18.93 11.17
C LEU A 400 6.61 -18.31 11.39
N ARG A 401 5.77 -18.25 10.36
CA ARG A 401 4.39 -17.72 10.46
C ARG A 401 3.40 -18.67 11.13
N SER A 402 3.66 -19.98 11.17
CA SER A 402 2.78 -20.96 11.83
C SER A 402 2.92 -21.00 13.35
N ASN A 403 3.97 -20.38 13.91
CA ASN A 403 4.22 -20.30 15.35
C ASN A 403 3.99 -18.88 15.89
N LEU A 404 3.06 -18.72 16.84
CA LEU A 404 2.68 -17.42 17.41
C LEU A 404 3.84 -16.62 18.02
N LYS A 405 4.92 -17.27 18.47
CA LYS A 405 6.10 -16.60 19.02
C LYS A 405 6.98 -15.95 17.95
N THR A 406 6.97 -16.49 16.74
CA THR A 406 7.84 -16.08 15.63
C THR A 406 7.06 -15.41 14.50
N ALA A 407 5.72 -15.56 14.50
CA ALA A 407 4.84 -15.12 13.43
C ALA A 407 4.83 -13.61 13.20
N PHE A 408 5.36 -12.82 14.13
CA PHE A 408 5.44 -11.37 14.03
C PHE A 408 6.85 -10.83 13.78
N ILE A 409 7.86 -11.70 13.68
CA ILE A 409 9.23 -11.28 13.36
C ILE A 409 9.25 -10.78 11.91
N PRO A 410 9.71 -9.55 11.62
CA PRO A 410 9.82 -9.04 10.26
C PRO A 410 10.77 -9.87 9.40
N ILE A 411 10.36 -10.18 8.17
CA ILE A 411 11.17 -10.94 7.20
C ILE A 411 11.39 -10.09 5.94
N LEU A 412 12.66 -9.77 5.65
CA LEU A 412 13.12 -9.18 4.38
C LEU A 412 13.66 -10.30 3.50
N MET A 413 12.97 -10.61 2.40
CA MET A 413 13.39 -11.65 1.48
C MET A 413 14.35 -11.13 0.42
N LEU A 414 15.48 -11.79 0.23
CA LEU A 414 16.41 -11.54 -0.88
C LEU A 414 16.07 -12.46 -2.04
N THR A 415 15.89 -11.91 -3.24
CA THR A 415 15.45 -12.68 -4.43
C THR A 415 16.30 -12.33 -5.65
N ALA A 416 16.49 -13.29 -6.57
CA ALA A 416 17.20 -13.04 -7.82
C ALA A 416 16.30 -12.37 -8.88
N LEU A 417 16.89 -11.53 -9.73
CA LEU A 417 16.20 -10.76 -10.77
C LEU A 417 15.43 -11.63 -11.80
N ALA A 418 15.79 -12.90 -11.95
CA ALA A 418 15.23 -13.86 -12.90
C ALA A 418 13.93 -14.56 -12.41
N ASP A 419 13.48 -14.28 -11.19
CA ASP A 419 12.41 -15.04 -10.54
C ASP A 419 11.03 -14.38 -10.67
N THR A 420 10.73 -13.83 -11.85
CA THR A 420 9.51 -13.06 -12.15
C THR A 420 8.20 -13.85 -11.99
N LYS A 421 8.26 -15.19 -11.90
CA LYS A 421 7.11 -16.05 -11.59
C LYS A 421 6.86 -16.24 -10.07
N SER A 422 7.83 -15.91 -9.21
CA SER A 422 7.76 -16.18 -7.77
C SER A 422 7.36 -14.99 -6.90
N LYS A 423 7.17 -13.80 -7.49
CA LYS A 423 6.58 -12.64 -6.77
C LYS A 423 5.14 -12.92 -6.32
N SER A 424 4.38 -13.67 -7.11
CA SER A 424 2.99 -14.05 -6.79
C SER A 424 2.89 -15.11 -5.67
N LEU A 425 3.89 -15.98 -5.54
CA LEU A 425 3.98 -17.00 -4.48
C LEU A 425 4.52 -16.43 -3.17
N GLY A 426 5.38 -15.41 -3.23
CA GLY A 426 5.96 -14.82 -2.04
C GLY A 426 4.99 -14.04 -1.15
N PHE A 427 4.04 -13.30 -1.75
CA PHE A 427 3.05 -12.57 -0.96
C PHE A 427 2.10 -13.50 -0.18
N LEU A 428 1.92 -14.76 -0.61
CA LEU A 428 1.11 -15.76 0.07
C LEU A 428 1.84 -16.42 1.27
N ALA A 429 3.16 -16.32 1.35
CA ALA A 429 3.96 -16.95 2.41
C ALA A 429 4.13 -16.08 3.68
N GLY A 430 3.78 -14.79 3.61
CA GLY A 430 3.81 -13.88 4.75
C GLY A 430 5.10 -13.07 4.93
N THR A 431 5.90 -12.85 3.88
CA THR A 431 7.08 -11.97 3.91
C THR A 431 6.69 -10.48 4.01
N ASP A 432 7.49 -9.65 4.70
CA ASP A 432 7.18 -8.23 4.94
C ASP A 432 7.73 -7.27 3.88
N ASP A 433 8.87 -7.60 3.24
CA ASP A 433 9.45 -6.84 2.14
C ASP A 433 10.39 -7.71 1.29
N TYR A 434 10.74 -7.24 0.08
CA TYR A 434 11.64 -7.92 -0.85
C TYR A 434 12.78 -7.01 -1.27
N LEU A 435 13.95 -7.61 -1.48
CA LEU A 435 15.11 -6.94 -2.07
C LEU A 435 15.72 -7.81 -3.17
N VAL A 436 15.87 -7.24 -4.36
CA VAL A 436 16.37 -7.98 -5.53
C VAL A 436 17.90 -7.94 -5.55
N LYS A 437 18.54 -9.10 -5.70
CA LYS A 437 19.98 -9.22 -5.92
C LYS A 437 20.30 -8.97 -7.42
N PRO A 438 21.34 -8.18 -7.74
CA PRO A 438 22.21 -7.42 -6.83
C PRO A 438 21.51 -6.16 -6.31
N PHE A 439 21.70 -5.83 -5.02
CA PHE A 439 21.09 -4.67 -4.36
C PHE A 439 22.15 -3.62 -3.97
N ASP A 440 21.71 -2.37 -3.83
CA ASP A 440 22.54 -1.30 -3.31
C ASP A 440 22.58 -1.31 -1.76
N ASN A 441 23.73 -0.99 -1.17
CA ASN A 441 23.92 -0.99 0.28
C ASN A 441 23.06 0.08 0.99
N ALA A 442 22.76 1.21 0.34
CA ALA A 442 21.85 2.21 0.91
C ALA A 442 20.39 1.72 0.83
N GLU A 443 20.03 0.99 -0.23
CA GLU A 443 18.72 0.37 -0.35
C GLU A 443 18.48 -0.70 0.73
N LEU A 444 19.39 -1.67 0.89
CA LEU A 444 19.32 -2.69 1.94
C LEU A 444 19.16 -2.06 3.34
N ARG A 445 20.00 -1.07 3.66
CA ARG A 445 19.95 -0.38 4.95
C ARG A 445 18.63 0.36 5.17
N SER A 446 18.11 1.02 4.14
CA SER A 446 16.85 1.76 4.24
C SER A 446 15.69 0.81 4.51
N ARG A 447 15.66 -0.35 3.83
CA ARG A 447 14.66 -1.41 4.00
C ARG A 447 14.70 -2.02 5.41
N VAL A 448 15.89 -2.38 5.87
CA VAL A 448 16.08 -2.94 7.23
C VAL A 448 15.75 -1.92 8.32
N SER A 449 16.20 -0.67 8.17
CA SER A 449 15.86 0.41 9.12
C SER A 449 14.35 0.64 9.20
N TRP A 450 13.66 0.64 8.06
CA TRP A 450 12.20 0.77 8.00
C TRP A 450 11.47 -0.39 8.70
N LEU A 451 11.89 -1.64 8.46
CA LEU A 451 11.30 -2.83 9.09
C LEU A 451 11.54 -2.89 10.61
N LEU A 452 12.72 -2.45 11.07
CA LEU A 452 13.01 -2.35 12.51
C LEU A 452 12.22 -1.23 13.18
N GLN A 453 12.06 -0.07 12.54
CA GLN A 453 11.24 1.04 13.08
C GLN A 453 9.77 0.64 13.28
N ARG A 454 9.24 -0.16 12.36
CA ARG A 454 7.87 -0.71 12.43
C ARG A 454 7.66 -1.64 13.63
N SER A 455 8.71 -2.29 14.11
CA SER A 455 8.65 -3.32 15.16
C SER A 455 9.07 -2.81 16.54
N TYR A 456 9.87 -1.73 16.61
CA TYR A 456 10.58 -1.35 17.84
C TYR A 456 10.21 0.01 18.46
N ARG A 457 9.25 0.79 17.91
CA ARG A 457 8.94 2.17 18.41
C ARG A 457 10.21 3.00 18.69
N ILE A 458 11.25 2.91 17.86
CA ILE A 458 12.44 3.77 18.02
C ILE A 458 12.05 5.18 17.61
N GLY A 459 11.82 6.04 18.62
CA GLY A 459 11.65 7.47 18.44
C GLY A 459 12.84 8.07 17.71
N GLY A 460 12.53 8.95 16.74
CA GLY A 460 13.50 9.63 15.90
C GLY A 460 14.63 10.25 16.73
N GLY A 461 15.84 9.76 16.50
CA GLY A 461 17.08 10.38 16.94
C GLY A 461 17.76 11.01 15.73
N THR A 462 18.00 12.31 15.81
CA THR A 462 18.81 13.11 14.88
C THR A 462 20.16 12.45 14.60
N ALA A 463 20.58 12.50 13.33
CA ALA A 463 21.89 12.07 12.85
C ALA A 463 23.05 12.72 13.63
N PRO A 464 24.21 12.04 13.77
CA PRO A 464 25.38 12.64 14.40
C PRO A 464 25.93 13.77 13.54
N ALA A 465 26.17 14.92 14.16
CA ALA A 465 26.95 15.99 13.57
C ALA A 465 28.38 15.50 13.30
N ALA A 466 28.83 15.66 12.05
CA ALA A 466 30.20 15.46 11.66
C ALA A 466 31.15 16.36 12.49
N LYS A 467 32.25 15.77 12.95
CA LYS A 467 33.50 16.49 13.21
C LYS A 467 34.53 16.04 12.19
#